data_AF-A0A7C5AH91-F1
#
_entry.id   AF-A0A7C5AH91-F1
#
_cell.length_a   1.000
_cell.length_b   1.000
_cell.length_c   1.000
_cell.angle_alpha   90.00
_cell.angle_beta   90.00
_cell.angle_gamma   90.00
#
_symmetry.space_group_name_H-M   'P 1'
#
loop_
_entity.id
_entity.type
_entity.pdbx_description
1 polymer ?
#
loop_
_entity_poly.entity_id
_entity_poly.type
_entity_poly.pdbx_seq_one_letter_code
_entity_poly.pdbx_strand_id
1 'polypeptide(L)'
;MKKNSLLALAAVAVVVIALAVLTSPSRHNAAQSRVGKRIFKDIPLNDIETVVIASGSSTANLAKVNGAWVAPDKYSYPADFGRIRDTLVKIAELKIGQTVSLDEKQKAKLKLRPPSASASADGAGTLVTLLGSGNREIASLLLGETRERKAAPRSDFPFGGGYPDGRYVSPDRGKTVYLVSDTLSDITPQIRDWLETEILNVSGSDIRTISIRHPDKPELRLSRAAEGSALTVEGLAADEETDTTKLYSLESALSYLRFADIAEPGLPDSETGMDKPTVFEATTGKGQVFTARIGTTPTNRTERYVKFDVALRPADTNAAPGGDTNAVAKAAEERKKLEEETATLKSRLAPWIYLVESYKTDAMTTQRDAVIKKKEPPKEEKKDGGSEPAPSEQPEQGKAAAPAETEKDKAPAAQPAREETAPQPQGTGEAPQQNQTQ
;
A
#
# COMPACT_ATOMS: atom_id res chain seq x y z
N MET A 1 42.41 -43.06 60.26
CA MET A 1 42.64 -42.13 59.13
C MET A 1 42.86 -40.72 59.70
N LYS A 2 43.95 -40.06 59.33
CA LYS A 2 44.48 -38.88 60.04
C LYS A 2 43.62 -37.65 59.70
N LYS A 3 43.05 -36.97 60.71
CA LYS A 3 42.19 -35.77 60.59
C LYS A 3 42.72 -34.72 59.59
N ASN A 4 44.03 -34.62 59.42
CA ASN A 4 44.69 -33.67 58.53
C ASN A 4 44.46 -33.98 57.04
N SER A 5 44.27 -35.25 56.64
CA SER A 5 43.96 -35.59 55.24
C SER A 5 42.51 -35.26 54.88
N LEU A 6 41.61 -35.26 55.87
CA LEU A 6 40.19 -34.97 55.69
C LEU A 6 39.95 -33.46 55.56
N LEU A 7 40.71 -32.65 56.31
CA LEU A 7 40.74 -31.19 56.19
C LEU A 7 41.32 -30.72 54.84
N ALA A 8 42.41 -31.35 54.38
CA ALA A 8 42.99 -31.04 53.07
C ALA A 8 42.02 -31.39 51.93
N LEU A 9 41.31 -32.52 52.02
CA LEU A 9 40.32 -32.92 51.02
C LEU A 9 39.12 -31.97 50.98
N ALA A 10 38.65 -31.50 52.15
CA ALA A 10 37.57 -30.54 52.24
C ALA A 10 37.93 -29.18 51.63
N ALA A 11 39.17 -28.70 51.86
CA ALA A 11 39.66 -27.46 51.26
C ALA A 11 39.72 -27.56 49.72
N VAL A 12 40.22 -28.68 49.20
CA VAL A 12 40.26 -28.92 47.74
C VAL A 12 38.86 -29.00 47.15
N ALA A 13 37.91 -29.67 47.82
CA ALA A 13 36.52 -29.74 47.38
C ALA A 13 35.87 -28.36 47.28
N VAL A 14 36.10 -27.48 48.27
CA VAL A 14 35.56 -26.10 48.24
C VAL A 14 36.16 -25.29 47.09
N VAL A 15 37.46 -25.43 46.82
CA VAL A 15 38.12 -24.73 45.70
C VAL A 15 37.60 -25.23 44.35
N VAL A 16 37.39 -26.54 44.20
CA VAL A 16 36.82 -27.13 42.97
C VAL A 16 35.37 -26.69 42.76
N ILE A 17 34.56 -26.62 43.82
CA ILE A 17 33.18 -26.12 43.75
C ILE A 17 33.17 -24.63 43.39
N ALA A 18 34.05 -23.82 43.98
CA ALA A 18 34.16 -22.39 43.67
C ALA A 18 34.58 -22.17 42.21
N LEU A 19 35.57 -22.92 41.71
CA LEU A 19 35.97 -22.89 40.30
C LEU A 19 34.85 -23.37 39.38
N ALA A 20 34.10 -24.42 39.75
CA ALA A 20 32.97 -24.91 38.96
C ALA A 20 31.83 -23.89 38.89
N VAL A 21 31.57 -23.14 39.96
CA VAL A 21 30.58 -22.04 39.97
C VAL A 21 31.06 -20.84 39.15
N LEU A 22 32.35 -20.47 39.23
CA LEU A 22 32.93 -19.36 38.47
C LEU A 22 33.08 -19.65 36.97
N THR A 23 33.27 -20.92 36.60
CA THR A 23 33.38 -21.36 35.20
C THR A 23 32.08 -21.90 34.63
N SER A 24 31.01 -22.01 35.44
CA SER A 24 29.71 -22.45 34.98
C SER A 24 29.17 -21.47 33.93
N PRO A 25 28.77 -21.92 32.73
CA PRO A 25 28.18 -21.07 31.70
C PRO A 25 26.71 -20.72 32.06
N SER A 26 26.48 -20.09 33.22
CA SER A 26 25.15 -19.66 33.67
C SER A 26 24.49 -18.61 32.78
N ARG A 27 25.21 -18.08 31.78
CA ARG A 27 24.64 -17.18 30.74
C ARG A 27 23.70 -17.91 29.77
N HIS A 28 23.83 -19.23 29.57
CA HIS A 28 22.92 -19.99 28.70
C HIS A 28 21.52 -20.19 29.30
N ASN A 29 21.43 -20.40 30.62
CA ASN A 29 20.15 -20.60 31.31
C ASN A 29 19.31 -19.31 31.40
N ALA A 30 19.95 -18.14 31.54
CA ALA A 30 19.26 -16.85 31.56
C ALA A 30 18.66 -16.46 30.19
N ALA A 31 19.30 -16.88 29.09
CA ALA A 31 18.83 -16.62 27.72
C ALA A 31 17.67 -17.56 27.31
N GLN A 32 17.70 -18.83 27.71
CA GLN A 32 16.59 -19.78 27.50
C GLN A 32 15.33 -19.43 28.31
N SER A 33 15.49 -18.79 29.49
CA SER A 33 14.38 -18.36 30.36
C SER A 33 13.48 -17.25 29.79
N ARG A 34 13.86 -16.61 28.67
CA ARG A 34 13.11 -15.50 28.06
C ARG A 34 12.27 -15.89 26.84
N VAL A 35 12.48 -17.08 26.28
CA VAL A 35 11.72 -17.55 25.12
C VAL A 35 10.23 -17.62 25.46
N GLY A 36 9.38 -17.19 24.52
CA GLY A 36 7.93 -17.11 24.69
C GLY A 36 7.42 -15.90 25.48
N LYS A 37 8.31 -15.16 26.17
CA LYS A 37 7.94 -13.90 26.83
C LYS A 37 7.87 -12.76 25.81
N ARG A 38 7.06 -11.74 26.10
CA ARG A 38 7.02 -10.51 25.31
C ARG A 38 8.38 -9.80 25.35
N ILE A 39 8.77 -9.20 24.23
CA ILE A 39 10.01 -8.41 24.10
C ILE A 39 9.95 -7.20 25.04
N PHE A 40 8.82 -6.51 25.03
CA PHE A 40 8.52 -5.44 25.96
C PHE A 40 7.62 -5.98 27.07
N LYS A 41 7.92 -5.65 28.33
CA LYS A 41 7.12 -6.14 29.46
C LYS A 41 5.74 -5.53 29.46
N ASP A 42 5.67 -4.19 29.49
CA ASP A 42 4.44 -3.41 29.45
C ASP A 42 4.70 -2.16 28.59
N ILE A 43 3.94 -1.98 27.51
CA ILE A 43 3.94 -0.74 26.73
C ILE A 43 2.60 -0.03 27.00
N PRO A 44 2.60 1.18 27.57
CA PRO A 44 1.38 1.95 27.75
C PRO A 44 0.91 2.51 26.40
N LEU A 45 0.15 1.71 25.64
CA LEU A 45 -0.25 2.04 24.27
C LEU A 45 -1.01 3.37 24.15
N ASN A 46 -1.78 3.73 25.17
CA ASN A 46 -2.57 4.96 25.19
C ASN A 46 -1.72 6.22 25.40
N ASP A 47 -0.51 6.08 25.94
CA ASP A 47 0.41 7.18 26.23
C ASP A 47 1.27 7.52 25.01
N ILE A 48 1.18 6.73 23.94
CA ILE A 48 1.93 6.96 22.70
C ILE A 48 1.27 8.09 21.91
N GLU A 49 2.03 9.16 21.70
CA GLU A 49 1.63 10.36 20.96
C GLU A 49 2.38 10.50 19.63
N THR A 50 3.51 9.81 19.45
CA THR A 50 4.29 9.86 18.21
C THR A 50 4.91 8.51 17.90
N VAL A 51 4.88 8.14 16.62
CA VAL A 51 5.56 6.97 16.06
C VAL A 51 6.50 7.45 14.98
N VAL A 52 7.79 7.13 15.12
CA VAL A 52 8.83 7.43 14.13
C VAL A 52 9.39 6.13 13.60
N ILE A 53 9.35 5.95 12.28
CA ILE A 53 9.91 4.78 11.60
C ILE A 53 10.98 5.25 10.64
N ALA A 54 12.24 5.03 10.97
CA ALA A 54 13.38 5.51 10.19
C ALA A 54 14.15 4.33 9.58
N SER A 55 14.55 4.47 8.32
CA SER A 55 15.43 3.52 7.64
C SER A 55 16.19 4.23 6.52
N GLY A 56 17.52 4.27 6.60
CA GLY A 56 18.34 5.05 5.67
C GLY A 56 17.90 6.51 5.61
N SER A 57 17.58 7.00 4.42
CA SER A 57 17.05 8.36 4.19
C SER A 57 15.53 8.47 4.34
N SER A 58 14.81 7.35 4.47
CA SER A 58 13.35 7.35 4.56
C SER A 58 12.92 7.40 6.02
N THR A 59 11.95 8.27 6.31
CA THR A 59 11.32 8.36 7.63
C THR A 59 9.81 8.52 7.46
N ALA A 60 9.04 7.80 8.26
CA ALA A 60 7.63 8.05 8.48
C ALA A 60 7.45 8.62 9.88
N ASN A 61 7.01 9.89 9.96
CA ASN A 61 6.59 10.50 11.21
C ASN A 61 5.07 10.51 11.31
N LEU A 62 4.56 9.98 12.42
CA LEU A 62 3.13 9.95 12.74
C LEU A 62 2.94 10.56 14.11
N ALA A 63 1.98 11.47 14.23
CA ALA A 63 1.71 12.18 15.48
C ALA A 63 0.23 12.19 15.78
N LYS A 64 -0.11 12.11 17.07
CA LYS A 64 -1.47 12.29 17.56
C LYS A 64 -1.68 13.78 17.89
N VAL A 65 -2.54 14.44 17.12
CA VAL A 65 -2.86 15.86 17.28
C VAL A 65 -4.37 15.99 17.48
N ASN A 66 -4.78 16.67 18.56
CA ASN A 66 -6.20 16.87 18.91
C ASN A 66 -7.03 15.56 18.92
N GLY A 67 -6.41 14.46 19.35
CA GLY A 67 -7.05 13.14 19.42
C GLY A 67 -7.05 12.33 18.11
N ALA A 68 -6.59 12.89 16.99
CA ALA A 68 -6.49 12.21 15.70
C ALA A 68 -5.03 11.93 15.30
N TRP A 69 -4.78 10.82 14.62
CA TRP A 69 -3.46 10.52 14.06
C TRP A 69 -3.29 11.20 12.71
N VAL A 70 -2.16 11.88 12.54
CA VAL A 70 -1.79 12.63 11.34
C VAL A 70 -0.35 12.35 10.95
N ALA A 71 -0.01 12.64 9.70
CA ALA A 71 1.34 12.62 9.17
C ALA A 71 1.89 14.05 9.04
N PRO A 72 2.74 14.54 9.97
CA PRO A 72 3.30 15.89 9.88
C PRO A 72 4.05 16.15 8.56
N ASP A 73 4.78 15.14 8.06
CA ASP A 73 5.53 15.19 6.80
C ASP A 73 4.64 15.33 5.55
N LYS A 74 3.32 15.17 5.72
CA LYS A 74 2.31 15.31 4.67
C LYS A 74 1.26 16.33 5.08
N TYR A 75 1.73 17.48 5.56
CA TYR A 75 0.89 18.63 5.91
C TYR A 75 -0.20 18.29 6.94
N SER A 76 0.10 17.35 7.84
CA SER A 76 -0.83 16.80 8.82
C SER A 76 -2.05 16.10 8.20
N TYR A 77 -1.90 15.49 7.03
CA TYR A 77 -2.92 14.62 6.44
C TYR A 77 -3.28 13.47 7.40
N PRO A 78 -4.57 13.07 7.50
CA PRO A 78 -5.00 11.97 8.35
C PRO A 78 -4.25 10.66 8.07
N ALA A 79 -3.72 10.06 9.14
CA ALA A 79 -3.09 8.75 9.07
C ALA A 79 -4.13 7.64 9.28
N ASP A 80 -3.84 6.44 8.77
CA ASP A 80 -4.63 5.25 8.98
C ASP A 80 -4.49 4.77 10.44
N PHE A 81 -5.46 5.15 11.26
CA PHE A 81 -5.48 4.79 12.67
C PHE A 81 -5.57 3.28 12.89
N GLY A 82 -6.29 2.55 12.01
CA GLY A 82 -6.41 1.09 12.10
C GLY A 82 -5.04 0.44 11.97
N ARG A 83 -4.28 0.81 10.95
CA ARG A 83 -2.91 0.34 10.72
C ARG A 83 -1.96 0.70 11.87
N ILE A 84 -2.03 1.93 12.37
CA ILE A 84 -1.21 2.37 13.51
C ILE A 84 -1.52 1.53 14.74
N ARG A 85 -2.80 1.41 15.12
CA ARG A 85 -3.24 0.62 16.27
C ARG A 85 -2.77 -0.82 16.16
N ASP A 86 -2.99 -1.45 15.02
CA ASP A 86 -2.65 -2.86 14.80
C ASP A 86 -1.13 -3.07 14.88
N THR A 87 -0.33 -2.12 14.37
CA THR A 87 1.13 -2.12 14.53
C THR A 87 1.55 -2.00 15.99
N LEU A 88 0.96 -1.06 16.74
CA LEU A 88 1.29 -0.83 18.15
C LEU A 88 0.97 -2.07 19.00
N VAL A 89 -0.19 -2.68 18.79
CA VAL A 89 -0.58 -3.93 19.44
C VAL A 89 0.42 -5.03 19.05
N LYS A 90 0.73 -5.19 17.77
CA LYS A 90 1.70 -6.18 17.30
C LYS A 90 3.07 -6.04 17.97
N ILE A 91 3.59 -4.82 18.10
CA ILE A 91 4.86 -4.55 18.80
C ILE A 91 4.75 -4.90 20.29
N ALA A 92 3.66 -4.50 20.96
CA ALA A 92 3.46 -4.77 22.38
C ALA A 92 3.32 -6.26 22.69
N GLU A 93 2.75 -7.04 21.77
CA GLU A 93 2.52 -8.47 21.94
C GLU A 93 3.66 -9.35 21.40
N LEU A 94 4.66 -8.76 20.75
CA LEU A 94 5.75 -9.45 20.09
C LEU A 94 6.55 -10.32 21.08
N LYS A 95 6.62 -11.63 20.82
CA LYS A 95 7.27 -12.61 21.69
C LYS A 95 8.66 -12.99 21.20
N ILE A 96 9.57 -13.21 22.14
CA ILE A 96 10.91 -13.70 21.88
C ILE A 96 10.84 -15.16 21.40
N GLY A 97 11.20 -15.42 20.15
CA GLY A 97 11.35 -16.77 19.62
C GLY A 97 12.69 -17.38 20.01
N GLN A 98 13.78 -16.67 19.73
CA GLN A 98 15.14 -17.11 20.07
C GLN A 98 16.00 -15.91 20.46
N THR A 99 16.94 -16.12 21.39
CA THR A 99 18.02 -15.16 21.68
C THR A 99 19.24 -15.46 20.82
N VAL A 100 19.80 -14.45 20.18
CA VAL A 100 20.92 -14.59 19.24
C VAL A 100 22.09 -13.76 19.73
N SER A 101 23.26 -14.38 19.84
CA SER A 101 24.51 -13.66 20.14
C SER A 101 25.25 -13.42 18.83
N LEU A 102 25.49 -12.15 18.50
CA LEU A 102 26.12 -11.72 17.25
C LEU A 102 27.29 -10.78 17.54
N ASP A 103 28.38 -10.93 16.78
CA ASP A 103 29.45 -9.94 16.73
C ASP A 103 29.05 -8.71 15.88
N GLU A 104 29.85 -7.64 15.91
CA GLU A 104 29.55 -6.40 15.19
C GLU A 104 29.52 -6.54 13.66
N LYS A 105 30.25 -7.50 13.07
CA LYS A 105 30.22 -7.76 11.63
C LYS A 105 28.92 -8.49 11.26
N GLN A 106 28.51 -9.46 12.08
CA GLN A 106 27.24 -10.18 11.90
C GLN A 106 26.04 -9.25 12.09
N LYS A 107 26.06 -8.35 13.09
CA LYS A 107 25.03 -7.33 13.26
C LYS A 107 24.91 -6.43 12.04
N ALA A 108 26.02 -5.99 11.46
CA ALA A 108 26.02 -5.22 10.23
C ALA A 108 25.36 -6.00 9.07
N LYS A 109 25.76 -7.26 8.90
CA LYS A 109 25.20 -8.13 7.85
C LYS A 109 23.70 -8.35 7.98
N LEU A 110 23.19 -8.41 9.22
CA LEU A 110 21.77 -8.59 9.52
C LEU A 110 20.99 -7.28 9.69
N LYS A 111 21.57 -6.14 9.28
CA LYS A 111 20.93 -4.82 9.37
C LYS A 111 20.52 -4.44 10.80
N LEU A 112 21.34 -4.77 11.80
CA LEU A 112 21.08 -4.52 13.22
C LEU A 112 21.89 -3.34 13.79
N ARG A 113 22.23 -2.37 12.94
CA ARG A 113 22.71 -1.05 13.38
C ARG A 113 21.59 -0.03 13.33
N PRO A 114 21.49 0.89 14.31
CA PRO A 114 20.54 1.98 14.23
C PRO A 114 20.77 2.84 12.97
N PRO A 115 19.71 3.31 12.31
CA PRO A 115 19.84 4.30 11.26
C PRO A 115 20.39 5.60 11.84
N SER A 116 21.28 6.26 11.11
CA SER A 116 21.83 7.57 11.45
C SER A 116 21.81 8.45 10.20
N ALA A 117 21.35 9.68 10.36
CA ALA A 117 21.35 10.68 9.29
C ALA A 117 22.77 11.12 8.87
N SER A 118 23.79 10.86 9.70
CA SER A 118 25.17 11.34 9.51
C SER A 118 26.22 10.24 9.34
N ALA A 119 25.82 8.97 9.34
CA ALA A 119 26.74 7.83 9.22
C ALA A 119 26.42 6.98 7.98
N SER A 120 27.39 6.18 7.55
CA SER A 120 27.21 5.20 6.48
C SER A 120 25.97 4.34 6.77
N ALA A 121 25.05 4.25 5.80
CA ALA A 121 23.85 3.39 5.87
C ALA A 121 24.20 1.88 5.87
N ASP A 122 25.49 1.54 5.82
CA ASP A 122 25.95 0.17 5.80
C ASP A 122 25.61 -0.58 7.10
N GLY A 123 24.83 -1.64 6.94
CA GLY A 123 24.28 -2.43 8.03
C GLY A 123 23.18 -1.76 8.85
N ALA A 124 22.62 -0.62 8.41
CA ALA A 124 21.52 0.05 9.08
C ALA A 124 20.18 -0.70 8.86
N GLY A 125 19.43 -0.90 9.94
CA GLY A 125 18.08 -1.46 9.93
C GLY A 125 16.99 -0.39 9.96
N THR A 126 15.75 -0.85 10.10
CA THR A 126 14.60 0.02 10.31
C THR A 126 14.34 0.19 11.80
N LEU A 127 14.42 1.42 12.30
CA LEU A 127 14.16 1.72 13.71
C LEU A 127 12.75 2.29 13.87
N VAL A 128 11.94 1.61 14.68
CA VAL A 128 10.67 2.11 15.19
C VAL A 128 10.92 2.74 16.56
N THR A 129 10.46 3.97 16.76
CA THR A 129 10.52 4.67 18.04
C THR A 129 9.12 5.12 18.42
N LEU A 130 8.68 4.72 19.62
CA LEU A 130 7.39 5.07 20.21
C LEU A 130 7.64 6.13 21.28
N LEU A 131 7.07 7.31 21.08
CA LEU A 131 7.23 8.44 21.98
C LEU A 131 5.89 8.80 22.62
N GLY A 132 5.93 9.15 23.89
CA GLY A 132 4.81 9.77 24.59
C GLY A 132 5.00 11.27 24.76
N SER A 133 4.24 11.83 25.71
CA SER A 133 4.25 13.26 26.00
C SER A 133 5.64 13.84 26.24
N GLY A 134 5.90 15.00 25.64
CA GLY A 134 7.18 15.69 25.74
C GLY A 134 8.35 14.97 25.04
N ASN A 135 8.07 14.19 23.98
CA ASN A 135 9.05 13.37 23.25
C ASN A 135 9.78 12.34 24.13
N ARG A 136 9.15 11.88 25.22
CA ARG A 136 9.70 10.81 26.05
C ARG A 136 9.67 9.49 25.29
N GLU A 137 10.83 8.85 25.10
CA GLU A 137 10.88 7.50 24.52
C GLU A 137 10.23 6.49 25.47
N ILE A 138 9.15 5.84 25.00
CA ILE A 138 8.46 4.75 25.69
C ILE A 138 9.11 3.42 25.33
N ALA A 139 9.37 3.21 24.04
CA ALA A 139 10.01 2.01 23.51
C ALA A 139 10.67 2.29 22.15
N SER A 140 11.69 1.50 21.83
CA SER A 140 12.24 1.43 20.47
C SER A 140 12.46 -0.01 20.05
N LEU A 141 12.27 -0.29 18.77
CA LEU A 141 12.46 -1.61 18.17
C LEU A 141 13.21 -1.45 16.86
N LEU A 142 14.44 -1.96 16.83
CA LEU A 142 15.26 -2.04 15.63
C LEU A 142 14.94 -3.35 14.88
N LEU A 143 14.58 -3.23 13.62
CA LEU A 143 14.22 -4.32 12.73
C LEU A 143 15.35 -4.57 11.73
N GLY A 144 15.95 -5.76 11.81
CA GLY A 144 16.99 -6.22 10.90
C GLY A 144 16.44 -7.04 9.73
N GLU A 145 17.26 -7.93 9.20
CA GLU A 145 16.92 -8.84 8.10
C GLU A 145 15.84 -9.87 8.49
N THR A 146 15.03 -10.25 7.51
CA THR A 146 14.12 -11.40 7.64
C THR A 146 14.90 -12.71 7.57
N ARG A 147 14.49 -13.70 8.37
CA ARG A 147 15.03 -15.05 8.29
C ARG A 147 14.24 -15.83 7.24
N GLU A 148 14.95 -16.33 6.24
CA GLU A 148 14.37 -17.29 5.29
C GLU A 148 14.54 -18.72 5.81
N ARG A 149 13.45 -19.48 5.85
CA ARG A 149 13.53 -20.92 6.04
C ARG A 149 14.02 -21.54 4.75
N LYS A 150 15.11 -22.32 4.81
CA LYS A 150 15.54 -23.14 3.67
C LYS A 150 14.39 -24.06 3.25
N ALA A 151 14.09 -24.05 1.95
CA ALA A 151 13.14 -25.00 1.38
C ALA A 151 13.57 -26.44 1.74
N ALA A 152 12.61 -27.29 2.11
CA ALA A 152 12.92 -28.69 2.35
C ALA A 152 13.50 -29.30 1.06
N PRO A 153 14.43 -30.28 1.13
CA PRO A 153 15.07 -30.90 -0.04
C PRO A 153 14.11 -31.57 -1.05
N ARG A 154 12.79 -31.54 -0.82
CA ARG A 154 11.72 -32.16 -1.62
C ARG A 154 10.57 -31.19 -1.94
N SER A 155 10.77 -29.88 -1.88
CA SER A 155 9.70 -28.96 -2.30
C SER A 155 9.62 -28.94 -3.83
N ASP A 156 8.56 -29.53 -4.39
CA ASP A 156 8.22 -29.54 -5.82
C ASP A 156 7.81 -28.15 -6.39
N PHE A 157 8.21 -27.06 -5.73
CA PHE A 157 7.91 -25.71 -6.18
C PHE A 157 8.97 -25.24 -7.19
N PRO A 158 8.60 -24.92 -8.44
CA PRO A 158 9.54 -24.54 -9.51
C PRO A 158 10.22 -23.18 -9.31
N PHE A 159 9.89 -22.43 -8.26
CA PHE A 159 10.47 -21.13 -7.92
C PHE A 159 11.26 -21.22 -6.60
N GLY A 160 12.40 -21.92 -6.64
CA GLY A 160 13.23 -22.28 -5.47
C GLY A 160 13.80 -21.11 -4.65
N GLY A 161 12.98 -20.54 -3.78
CA GLY A 161 13.36 -19.59 -2.72
C GLY A 161 12.88 -20.05 -1.34
N GLY A 162 13.60 -19.66 -0.28
CA GLY A 162 13.13 -19.86 1.09
C GLY A 162 11.96 -18.94 1.43
N TYR A 163 11.05 -19.38 2.30
CA TYR A 163 9.96 -18.52 2.77
C TYR A 163 10.40 -17.77 4.03
N PRO A 164 10.17 -16.45 4.13
CA PRO A 164 10.49 -15.71 5.35
C PRO A 164 9.62 -16.22 6.50
N ASP A 165 10.25 -16.66 7.59
CA ASP A 165 9.58 -17.29 8.73
C ASP A 165 9.94 -16.64 10.08
N GLY A 166 10.51 -15.45 10.01
CA GLY A 166 10.84 -14.63 11.17
C GLY A 166 11.69 -13.42 10.82
N ARG A 167 12.03 -12.63 11.83
CA ARG A 167 12.88 -11.44 11.68
C ARG A 167 13.80 -11.23 12.87
N TYR A 168 15.02 -10.81 12.61
CA TYR A 168 15.92 -10.38 13.68
C TYR A 168 15.52 -8.99 14.15
N VAL A 169 15.36 -8.81 15.45
CA VAL A 169 14.95 -7.55 16.07
C VAL A 169 15.78 -7.25 17.32
N SER A 170 15.85 -5.98 17.69
CA SER A 170 16.55 -5.53 18.90
C SER A 170 15.77 -4.41 19.61
N PRO A 171 15.38 -4.59 20.88
CA PRO A 171 14.66 -3.57 21.65
C PRO A 171 15.58 -2.50 22.27
N ASP A 172 16.88 -2.60 22.04
CA ASP A 172 17.91 -1.79 22.69
C ASP A 172 19.00 -1.36 21.68
N ARG A 173 18.55 -1.08 20.44
CA ARG A 173 19.34 -0.44 19.38
C ARG A 173 20.62 -1.22 19.02
N GLY A 174 20.51 -2.55 18.98
CA GLY A 174 21.55 -3.48 18.54
C GLY A 174 22.38 -4.12 19.66
N LYS A 175 22.08 -3.86 20.94
CA LYS A 175 22.82 -4.47 22.07
C LYS A 175 22.40 -5.92 22.30
N THR A 176 21.11 -6.19 22.26
CA THR A 176 20.49 -7.52 22.40
C THR A 176 19.71 -7.84 21.14
N VAL A 177 19.90 -9.05 20.61
CA VAL A 177 19.26 -9.49 19.38
C VAL A 177 18.36 -10.69 19.67
N TYR A 178 17.12 -10.57 19.21
CA TYR A 178 16.13 -11.63 19.23
C TYR A 178 15.73 -12.00 17.81
N LEU A 179 15.36 -13.24 17.62
CA LEU A 179 14.62 -13.68 16.44
C LEU A 179 13.17 -13.89 16.85
N VAL A 180 12.26 -13.24 16.13
CA VAL A 180 10.81 -13.35 16.30
C VAL A 180 10.19 -14.12 15.13
N SER A 181 9.01 -14.69 15.33
CA SER A 181 8.30 -15.45 14.29
C SER A 181 7.56 -14.58 13.27
N ASP A 182 7.18 -13.36 13.67
CA ASP A 182 6.55 -12.38 12.77
C ASP A 182 7.63 -11.70 11.92
N THR A 183 7.37 -11.49 10.63
CA THR A 183 8.29 -10.80 9.73
C THR A 183 8.21 -9.28 9.86
N LEU A 184 7.14 -8.74 10.47
CA LEU A 184 6.92 -7.31 10.65
C LEU A 184 7.04 -6.52 9.33
N SER A 185 6.57 -7.14 8.24
CA SER A 185 6.73 -6.63 6.87
C SER A 185 5.86 -5.39 6.60
N ASP A 186 4.83 -5.20 7.41
CA ASP A 186 3.91 -4.06 7.37
C ASP A 186 4.47 -2.80 8.02
N ILE A 187 5.59 -2.92 8.74
CA ILE A 187 6.27 -1.78 9.37
C ILE A 187 7.31 -1.20 8.39
N THR A 188 6.90 -0.18 7.64
CA THR A 188 7.73 0.44 6.60
C THR A 188 8.08 1.89 6.98
N PRO A 189 9.24 2.40 6.55
CA PRO A 189 9.62 3.81 6.71
C PRO A 189 8.92 4.73 5.68
N GLN A 190 8.00 4.19 4.88
CA GLN A 190 7.36 4.93 3.80
C GLN A 190 6.07 5.58 4.30
N ILE A 191 6.06 6.91 4.42
CA ILE A 191 4.94 7.63 5.03
C ILE A 191 3.60 7.34 4.35
N ARG A 192 3.60 7.14 3.03
CA ARG A 192 2.39 6.83 2.23
C ARG A 192 1.66 5.58 2.72
N ASP A 193 2.38 4.58 3.22
CA ASP A 193 1.80 3.33 3.69
C ASP A 193 0.95 3.53 4.95
N TRP A 194 1.16 4.64 5.67
CA TRP A 194 0.49 4.99 6.91
C TRP A 194 -0.66 5.99 6.72
N LEU A 195 -0.96 6.41 5.49
CA LEU A 195 -2.01 7.39 5.21
C LEU A 195 -3.34 6.69 4.88
N GLU A 196 -4.45 7.38 5.17
CA GLU A 196 -5.75 7.02 4.60
C GLU A 196 -5.78 7.44 3.12
N THR A 197 -5.30 6.55 2.24
CA THR A 197 -5.10 6.86 0.82
C THR A 197 -6.37 6.83 -0.03
N GLU A 198 -7.47 6.25 0.47
CA GLU A 198 -8.72 6.17 -0.28
C GLU A 198 -9.49 7.50 -0.23
N ILE A 199 -9.64 8.11 -1.41
CA ILE A 199 -10.38 9.35 -1.58
C ILE A 199 -11.87 9.04 -1.68
N LEU A 200 -12.26 8.15 -2.60
CA LEU A 200 -13.64 7.81 -2.92
C LEU A 200 -13.74 6.34 -3.33
N ASN A 201 -14.90 5.72 -3.05
CA ASN A 201 -15.24 4.40 -3.56
C ASN A 201 -16.72 4.36 -3.97
N VAL A 202 -17.01 5.00 -5.10
CA VAL A 202 -18.37 5.05 -5.67
C VAL A 202 -18.48 3.99 -6.75
N SER A 203 -19.47 3.11 -6.65
CA SER A 203 -19.73 2.11 -7.68
C SER A 203 -20.26 2.77 -8.96
N GLY A 204 -19.75 2.37 -10.13
CA GLY A 204 -20.28 2.82 -11.41
C GLY A 204 -21.75 2.41 -11.63
N SER A 205 -22.23 1.36 -10.95
CA SER A 205 -23.65 1.00 -10.94
C SER A 205 -24.53 2.05 -10.28
N ASP A 206 -23.99 2.86 -9.38
CA ASP A 206 -24.78 3.83 -8.63
C ASP A 206 -24.86 5.17 -9.37
N ILE A 207 -23.99 5.39 -10.36
CA ILE A 207 -23.93 6.60 -11.17
C ILE A 207 -25.09 6.63 -12.17
N ARG A 208 -25.85 7.72 -12.16
CA ARG A 208 -26.95 8.02 -13.09
C ARG A 208 -26.55 8.96 -14.21
N THR A 209 -25.74 9.97 -13.89
CA THR A 209 -25.29 10.95 -14.89
C THR A 209 -23.82 11.24 -14.70
N ILE A 210 -23.12 11.46 -15.81
CA ILE A 210 -21.75 11.98 -15.85
C ILE A 210 -21.75 13.22 -16.75
N SER A 211 -21.13 14.30 -16.30
CA SER A 211 -20.81 15.49 -17.09
C SER A 211 -19.30 15.73 -17.05
N ILE A 212 -18.69 15.99 -18.20
CA ILE A 212 -17.28 16.39 -18.32
C ILE A 212 -17.23 17.72 -19.07
N ARG A 213 -16.80 18.76 -18.36
CA ARG A 213 -16.63 20.11 -18.89
C ARG A 213 -15.16 20.45 -19.00
N HIS A 214 -14.72 20.69 -20.23
CA HIS A 214 -13.38 21.20 -20.51
C HIS A 214 -13.43 22.73 -20.64
N PRO A 215 -12.33 23.46 -20.37
CA PRO A 215 -12.30 24.92 -20.53
C PRO A 215 -12.70 25.39 -21.94
N ASP A 216 -12.21 24.69 -22.97
CA ASP A 216 -12.33 25.12 -24.38
C ASP A 216 -12.90 24.04 -25.31
N LYS A 217 -13.64 23.06 -24.77
CA LYS A 217 -14.24 21.98 -25.58
C LYS A 217 -15.71 21.77 -25.23
N PRO A 218 -16.52 21.20 -26.15
CA PRO A 218 -17.90 20.85 -25.87
C PRO A 218 -18.03 19.96 -24.63
N GLU A 219 -19.09 20.19 -23.86
CA GLU A 219 -19.43 19.36 -22.71
C GLU A 219 -19.84 17.96 -23.18
N LEU A 220 -19.27 16.94 -22.54
CA LEU A 220 -19.74 15.56 -22.68
C LEU A 220 -20.73 15.26 -21.56
N ARG A 221 -21.95 14.86 -21.91
CA ARG A 221 -22.95 14.36 -20.96
C ARG A 221 -23.31 12.92 -21.27
N LEU A 222 -23.38 12.11 -20.22
CA LEU A 222 -23.88 10.75 -20.26
C LEU A 222 -24.99 10.59 -19.23
N SER A 223 -26.03 9.85 -19.58
CA SER A 223 -27.11 9.51 -18.66
C SER A 223 -27.55 8.07 -18.80
N ARG A 224 -28.09 7.56 -17.70
CA ARG A 224 -28.62 6.21 -17.60
C ARG A 224 -30.14 6.28 -17.54
N ALA A 225 -30.80 5.69 -18.53
CA ALA A 225 -32.26 5.71 -18.64
C ALA A 225 -32.96 5.00 -17.47
N ALA A 226 -32.47 3.83 -17.05
CA ALA A 226 -33.07 3.03 -15.98
C ALA A 226 -32.00 2.44 -15.06
N GLU A 227 -32.39 1.98 -13.87
CA GLU A 227 -31.42 1.32 -12.99
C GLU A 227 -30.83 0.09 -13.67
N GLY A 228 -29.51 -0.10 -13.60
CA GLY A 228 -28.82 -1.21 -14.26
C GLY A 228 -28.70 -1.13 -15.78
N SER A 229 -29.23 -0.10 -16.45
CA SER A 229 -28.98 0.08 -17.89
C SER A 229 -27.58 0.64 -18.16
N ALA A 230 -27.08 0.53 -19.40
CA ALA A 230 -25.83 1.20 -19.78
C ALA A 230 -25.98 2.74 -19.76
N LEU A 231 -24.87 3.44 -19.53
CA LEU A 231 -24.79 4.87 -19.83
C LEU A 231 -24.82 5.10 -21.34
N THR A 232 -25.49 6.16 -21.75
CA THR A 232 -25.54 6.62 -23.14
C THR A 232 -25.15 8.08 -23.21
N VAL A 233 -24.41 8.45 -24.26
CA VAL A 233 -24.08 9.85 -24.54
C VAL A 233 -25.34 10.61 -24.93
N GLU A 234 -25.53 11.79 -24.36
CA GLU A 234 -26.63 12.69 -24.71
C GLU A 234 -26.31 13.45 -26.01
N GLY A 235 -27.35 13.76 -26.80
CA GLY A 235 -27.19 14.52 -28.04
C GLY A 235 -26.43 13.77 -29.15
N LEU A 236 -26.68 12.46 -29.29
CA LEU A 236 -26.20 11.67 -30.43
C LEU A 236 -26.89 12.12 -31.73
N ALA A 237 -26.12 12.26 -32.81
CA ALA A 237 -26.65 12.45 -34.15
C ALA A 237 -27.31 11.16 -34.69
N ALA A 238 -28.05 11.28 -35.79
CA ALA A 238 -28.78 10.16 -36.36
C ALA A 238 -27.89 8.97 -36.77
N ASP A 239 -26.66 9.25 -37.23
CA ASP A 239 -25.66 8.27 -37.66
C ASP A 239 -24.65 7.89 -36.56
N GLU A 240 -24.83 8.40 -35.34
CA GLU A 240 -23.95 8.15 -34.19
C GLU A 240 -24.58 7.18 -33.18
N GLU A 241 -23.75 6.37 -32.55
CA GLU A 241 -24.11 5.55 -31.38
C GLU A 241 -23.02 5.63 -30.31
N THR A 242 -23.41 5.38 -29.05
CA THR A 242 -22.45 5.33 -27.94
C THR A 242 -21.55 4.10 -28.07
N ASP A 243 -20.24 4.30 -27.95
CA ASP A 243 -19.27 3.22 -27.84
C ASP A 243 -19.17 2.75 -26.40
N THR A 244 -20.09 1.86 -26.00
CA THR A 244 -20.20 1.35 -24.64
C THR A 244 -18.93 0.65 -24.13
N THR A 245 -18.11 0.12 -25.04
CA THR A 245 -16.84 -0.54 -24.69
C THR A 245 -15.81 0.43 -24.10
N LYS A 246 -15.95 1.73 -24.39
CA LYS A 246 -15.05 2.79 -23.92
C LYS A 246 -15.57 3.52 -22.68
N LEU A 247 -16.75 3.16 -22.17
CA LEU A 247 -17.34 3.81 -20.99
C LEU A 247 -16.88 3.21 -19.66
N TYR A 248 -16.34 1.99 -19.66
CA TYR A 248 -15.97 1.29 -18.43
C TYR A 248 -15.01 2.11 -17.54
N SER A 249 -14.03 2.80 -18.14
CA SER A 249 -13.08 3.64 -17.40
C SER A 249 -13.75 4.86 -16.78
N LEU A 250 -14.74 5.48 -17.45
CA LEU A 250 -15.52 6.59 -16.91
C LEU A 250 -16.41 6.13 -15.75
N GLU A 251 -17.09 5.00 -15.93
CA GLU A 251 -17.98 4.43 -14.90
C GLU A 251 -17.21 4.05 -13.62
N SER A 252 -15.99 3.53 -13.77
CA SER A 252 -15.13 3.12 -12.66
C SER A 252 -14.18 4.21 -12.16
N ALA A 253 -14.27 5.44 -12.69
CA ALA A 253 -13.34 6.52 -12.37
C ALA A 253 -13.30 6.84 -10.86
N LEU A 254 -14.46 6.81 -10.20
CA LEU A 254 -14.60 7.09 -8.76
C LEU A 254 -14.55 5.83 -7.87
N SER A 255 -14.40 4.64 -8.47
CA SER A 255 -14.31 3.37 -7.73
C SER A 255 -12.86 3.11 -7.28
N TYR A 256 -12.69 2.74 -6.00
CA TYR A 256 -11.38 2.52 -5.37
C TYR A 256 -10.37 3.63 -5.68
N LEU A 257 -10.83 4.88 -5.68
CA LEU A 257 -10.02 6.03 -6.06
C LEU A 257 -9.06 6.39 -4.93
N ARG A 258 -7.77 6.30 -5.21
CA ARG A 258 -6.68 6.62 -4.27
C ARG A 258 -5.78 7.71 -4.83
N PHE A 259 -5.17 8.48 -3.95
CA PHE A 259 -4.15 9.45 -4.36
C PHE A 259 -2.76 8.81 -4.35
N ALA A 260 -1.88 9.30 -5.21
CA ALA A 260 -0.45 9.00 -5.18
C ALA A 260 0.26 9.84 -4.11
N ASP A 261 -0.07 11.14 -4.02
CA ASP A 261 0.50 12.07 -3.04
C ASP A 261 -0.48 13.23 -2.73
N ILE A 262 -0.10 14.10 -1.79
CA ILE A 262 -0.83 15.33 -1.44
C ILE A 262 -0.01 16.53 -1.93
N ALA A 263 -0.68 17.48 -2.59
CA ALA A 263 -0.04 18.71 -3.04
C ALA A 263 0.27 19.63 -1.85
N GLU A 264 1.29 20.47 -2.00
CA GLU A 264 1.62 21.48 -1.00
C GLU A 264 0.45 22.46 -0.79
N PRO A 265 0.02 22.72 0.45
CA PRO A 265 -1.01 23.70 0.74
C PRO A 265 -0.57 25.09 0.29
N GLY A 266 -1.46 25.80 -0.40
CA GLY A 266 -1.22 27.18 -0.82
C GLY A 266 -0.53 27.34 -2.17
N LEU A 267 -0.26 26.25 -2.91
CA LEU A 267 0.14 26.34 -4.31
C LEU A 267 -0.86 27.20 -5.11
N PRO A 268 -0.39 28.12 -5.98
CA PRO A 268 -1.27 28.95 -6.78
C PRO A 268 -2.15 28.13 -7.73
N ASP A 269 -3.36 28.63 -8.00
CA ASP A 269 -4.27 28.00 -8.97
C ASP A 269 -3.67 27.93 -10.37
N SER A 270 -2.81 28.89 -10.75
CA SER A 270 -2.09 28.89 -12.04
C SER A 270 -1.03 27.79 -12.14
N GLU A 271 -0.46 27.35 -11.02
CA GLU A 271 0.52 26.26 -10.99
C GLU A 271 -0.18 24.91 -11.01
N THR A 272 -1.25 24.79 -10.20
CA THR A 272 -2.04 23.56 -10.09
C THR A 272 -3.01 23.36 -11.25
N GLY A 273 -3.27 24.38 -12.08
CA GLY A 273 -4.26 24.36 -13.16
C GLY A 273 -5.71 24.47 -12.68
N MET A 274 -5.93 24.95 -11.45
CA MET A 274 -7.26 25.13 -10.86
C MET A 274 -7.97 26.40 -11.35
N ASP A 275 -7.27 27.26 -12.09
CA ASP A 275 -7.82 28.40 -12.81
C ASP A 275 -8.62 27.98 -14.05
N LYS A 276 -8.20 26.89 -14.70
CA LYS A 276 -8.83 26.30 -15.90
C LYS A 276 -8.93 24.77 -15.81
N PRO A 277 -9.61 24.23 -14.79
CA PRO A 277 -9.67 22.79 -14.61
C PRO A 277 -10.62 22.15 -15.63
N THR A 278 -10.35 20.90 -15.99
CA THR A 278 -11.43 20.02 -16.49
C THR A 278 -12.29 19.63 -15.31
N VAL A 279 -13.61 19.77 -15.41
CA VAL A 279 -14.57 19.43 -14.35
C VAL A 279 -15.30 18.16 -14.72
N PHE A 280 -15.06 17.11 -13.95
CA PHE A 280 -15.82 15.87 -13.99
C PHE A 280 -16.87 15.88 -12.89
N GLU A 281 -18.12 15.61 -13.23
CA GLU A 281 -19.24 15.57 -12.29
C GLU A 281 -20.03 14.27 -12.48
N ALA A 282 -20.12 13.46 -11.43
CA ALA A 282 -20.92 12.24 -11.42
C ALA A 282 -22.04 12.38 -10.39
N THR A 283 -23.29 12.16 -10.81
CA THR A 283 -24.44 12.11 -9.90
C THR A 283 -24.92 10.69 -9.71
N THR A 284 -25.13 10.27 -8.47
CA THR A 284 -25.67 8.96 -8.12
C THR A 284 -27.19 8.91 -8.16
N GLY A 285 -27.77 7.71 -8.21
CA GLY A 285 -29.23 7.52 -8.09
C GLY A 285 -29.83 8.05 -6.80
N LYS A 286 -29.02 8.23 -5.76
CA LYS A 286 -29.42 8.82 -4.47
C LYS A 286 -29.30 10.35 -4.44
N GLY A 287 -28.86 10.97 -5.54
CA GLY A 287 -28.72 12.41 -5.68
C GLY A 287 -27.41 12.99 -5.14
N GLN A 288 -26.43 12.16 -4.73
CA GLN A 288 -25.10 12.67 -4.40
C GLN A 288 -24.38 13.09 -5.68
N VAL A 289 -23.75 14.25 -5.65
CA VAL A 289 -23.00 14.82 -6.76
C VAL A 289 -21.53 14.87 -6.36
N PHE A 290 -20.70 14.10 -7.04
CA PHE A 290 -19.26 14.05 -6.87
C PHE A 290 -18.61 14.90 -7.96
N THR A 291 -17.86 15.92 -7.56
CA THR A 291 -17.16 16.80 -8.49
C THR A 291 -15.66 16.62 -8.32
N ALA A 292 -14.96 16.31 -9.41
CA ALA A 292 -13.51 16.35 -9.49
C ALA A 292 -13.10 17.49 -10.42
N ARG A 293 -12.30 18.43 -9.90
CA ARG A 293 -11.64 19.47 -10.70
C ARG A 293 -10.22 19.02 -10.97
N ILE A 294 -9.92 18.69 -12.21
CA ILE A 294 -8.64 18.14 -12.66
C ILE A 294 -7.81 19.26 -13.29
N GLY A 295 -6.68 19.57 -12.67
CA GLY A 295 -5.73 20.59 -13.08
C GLY A 295 -4.54 20.02 -13.87
N THR A 296 -3.39 20.67 -13.81
CA THR A 296 -2.18 20.32 -14.58
C THR A 296 -1.45 19.10 -13.99
N THR A 297 -0.47 18.61 -14.74
CA THR A 297 0.52 17.62 -14.30
C THR A 297 1.72 18.39 -13.70
N PRO A 298 2.17 18.07 -12.47
CA PRO A 298 3.39 18.65 -11.91
C PRO A 298 4.61 18.30 -12.76
N THR A 299 5.65 19.12 -12.67
CA THR A 299 6.92 18.84 -13.36
C THR A 299 7.51 17.50 -12.92
N ASN A 300 7.98 16.69 -13.88
CA ASN A 300 8.58 15.36 -13.67
C ASN A 300 7.66 14.33 -13.00
N ARG A 301 6.34 14.52 -13.07
CA ARG A 301 5.33 13.60 -12.56
C ARG A 301 4.35 13.21 -13.68
N THR A 302 3.61 12.13 -13.47
CA THR A 302 2.55 11.70 -14.39
C THR A 302 1.16 11.91 -13.80
N GLU A 303 1.09 12.06 -12.48
CA GLU A 303 -0.14 12.35 -11.75
C GLU A 303 -0.64 13.76 -12.05
N ARG A 304 -1.94 14.00 -11.88
CA ARG A 304 -2.52 15.35 -12.02
C ARG A 304 -3.02 15.86 -10.69
N TYR A 305 -2.99 17.17 -10.52
CA TYR A 305 -3.66 17.83 -9.40
C TYR A 305 -5.17 17.65 -9.52
N VAL A 306 -5.82 17.19 -8.44
CA VAL A 306 -7.27 17.02 -8.40
C VAL A 306 -7.82 17.53 -7.08
N LYS A 307 -8.84 18.39 -7.18
CA LYS A 307 -9.64 18.83 -6.03
C LYS A 307 -11.02 18.21 -6.11
N PHE A 308 -11.45 17.56 -5.03
CA PHE A 308 -12.77 16.93 -4.95
C PHE A 308 -13.74 17.77 -4.12
N ASP A 309 -15.00 17.80 -4.54
CA ASP A 309 -16.12 18.30 -3.75
C ASP A 309 -17.27 17.29 -3.84
N VAL A 310 -18.13 17.28 -2.82
CA VAL A 310 -19.33 16.44 -2.81
C VAL A 310 -20.51 17.27 -2.31
N ALA A 311 -21.63 17.13 -2.98
CA ALA A 311 -22.89 17.75 -2.61
C ALA A 311 -24.04 16.73 -2.68
N LEU A 312 -25.19 17.06 -2.08
CA LEU A 312 -26.41 16.29 -2.23
C LEU A 312 -27.46 17.18 -2.88
N ARG A 313 -28.09 16.69 -3.97
CA ARG A 313 -29.20 17.42 -4.60
C ARG A 313 -30.36 17.56 -3.60
N PRO A 314 -31.08 18.70 -3.59
CA PRO A 314 -32.31 18.83 -2.82
C PRO A 314 -33.25 17.67 -3.10
N ALA A 315 -34.01 17.23 -2.11
CA ALA A 315 -35.02 16.21 -2.32
C ALA A 315 -36.07 16.75 -3.32
N ASP A 316 -36.41 15.96 -4.33
CA ASP A 316 -37.54 16.26 -5.18
C ASP A 316 -38.81 16.13 -4.33
N THR A 317 -39.39 17.27 -3.93
CA THR A 317 -40.58 17.33 -3.07
C THR A 317 -41.83 16.70 -3.70
N ASN A 318 -41.75 16.27 -4.96
CA ASN A 318 -42.84 15.65 -5.72
C ASN A 318 -42.76 14.11 -5.75
N ALA A 319 -41.67 13.52 -5.28
CA ALA A 319 -41.51 12.06 -5.17
C ALA A 319 -41.88 11.59 -3.75
N ALA A 320 -43.13 11.81 -3.33
CA ALA A 320 -43.61 11.26 -2.07
C ALA A 320 -43.83 9.74 -2.24
N PRO A 321 -43.32 8.88 -1.34
CA PRO A 321 -43.78 7.51 -1.21
C PRO A 321 -45.30 7.53 -1.02
N GLY A 322 -46.05 6.85 -1.88
CA GLY A 322 -47.51 6.91 -1.86
C GLY A 322 -48.07 6.54 -0.49
N GLY A 323 -48.63 7.51 0.23
CA GLY A 323 -49.55 7.38 1.37
C GLY A 323 -49.09 6.62 2.63
N ASP A 324 -48.06 5.78 2.57
CA ASP A 324 -47.58 4.96 3.68
C ASP A 324 -46.63 5.77 4.58
N THR A 325 -47.12 6.09 5.77
CA THR A 325 -46.38 6.85 6.78
C THR A 325 -45.07 6.20 7.21
N ASN A 326 -44.97 4.86 7.18
CA ASN A 326 -43.75 4.15 7.54
C ASN A 326 -42.69 4.24 6.43
N ALA A 327 -43.11 4.18 5.16
CA ALA A 327 -42.22 4.36 4.02
C ALA A 327 -41.67 5.79 3.94
N VAL A 328 -42.50 6.79 4.24
CA VAL A 328 -42.10 8.20 4.33
C VAL A 328 -41.08 8.42 5.45
N ALA A 329 -41.34 7.87 6.65
CA ALA A 329 -40.41 7.99 7.78
C ALA A 329 -39.05 7.35 7.48
N LYS A 330 -39.04 6.14 6.91
CA LYS A 330 -37.81 5.45 6.53
C LYS A 330 -37.02 6.22 5.47
N ALA A 331 -37.69 6.74 4.44
CA ALA A 331 -37.05 7.55 3.40
C ALA A 331 -36.43 8.84 3.98
N ALA A 332 -37.09 9.47 4.95
CA ALA A 332 -36.56 10.64 5.65
C ALA A 332 -35.31 10.32 6.49
N GLU A 333 -35.29 9.18 7.20
CA GLU A 333 -34.11 8.73 7.95
C GLU A 333 -32.93 8.41 7.03
N GLU A 334 -33.17 7.66 5.95
CA GLU A 334 -32.14 7.35 4.95
C GLU A 334 -31.57 8.63 4.32
N ARG A 335 -32.44 9.60 4.04
CA ARG A 335 -32.05 10.91 3.52
C ARG A 335 -31.17 11.68 4.51
N LYS A 336 -31.58 11.74 5.78
CA LYS A 336 -30.80 12.42 6.83
C LYS A 336 -29.41 11.78 6.99
N LYS A 337 -29.34 10.46 7.01
CA LYS A 337 -28.06 9.72 7.06
C LYS A 337 -27.18 10.07 5.85
N LEU A 338 -27.76 10.12 4.65
CA LEU A 338 -27.04 10.48 3.44
C LEU A 338 -26.51 11.93 3.46
N GLU A 339 -27.26 12.86 4.06
CA GLU A 339 -26.84 14.24 4.27
C GLU A 339 -25.65 14.33 5.22
N GLU A 340 -25.69 13.61 6.35
CA GLU A 340 -24.59 13.53 7.33
C GLU A 340 -23.33 12.89 6.73
N GLU A 341 -23.48 11.78 5.99
CA GLU A 341 -22.37 11.12 5.28
C GLU A 341 -21.76 12.04 4.23
N THR A 342 -22.59 12.74 3.45
CA THR A 342 -22.13 13.68 2.42
C THR A 342 -21.41 14.87 3.03
N ALA A 343 -21.91 15.43 4.13
CA ALA A 343 -21.28 16.54 4.84
C ALA A 343 -19.93 16.14 5.46
N THR A 344 -19.86 14.93 6.03
CA THR A 344 -18.61 14.36 6.57
C THR A 344 -17.59 14.17 5.45
N LEU A 345 -18.01 13.58 4.33
CA LEU A 345 -17.15 13.36 3.18
C LEU A 345 -16.64 14.67 2.58
N LYS A 346 -17.52 15.67 2.41
CA LYS A 346 -17.16 17.01 1.95
C LYS A 346 -16.09 17.64 2.85
N SER A 347 -16.29 17.59 4.17
CA SER A 347 -15.36 18.17 5.13
C SER A 347 -14.00 17.47 5.13
N ARG A 348 -13.99 16.15 4.89
CA ARG A 348 -12.75 15.36 4.75
C ARG A 348 -11.95 15.74 3.50
N LEU A 349 -12.63 16.02 2.38
CA LEU A 349 -12.00 16.26 1.08
C LEU A 349 -11.63 17.72 0.84
N ALA A 350 -12.43 18.67 1.33
CA ALA A 350 -12.31 20.10 1.04
C ALA A 350 -10.92 20.73 1.29
N PRO A 351 -10.15 20.33 2.32
CA PRO A 351 -8.84 20.95 2.60
C PRO A 351 -7.74 20.59 1.60
N TRP A 352 -7.93 19.56 0.77
CA TRP A 352 -6.82 18.90 0.07
C TRP A 352 -6.87 19.10 -1.45
N ILE A 353 -5.69 19.20 -2.04
CA ILE A 353 -5.45 18.95 -3.45
C ILE A 353 -4.63 17.67 -3.54
N TYR A 354 -5.17 16.67 -4.23
CA TYR A 354 -4.57 15.36 -4.36
C TYR A 354 -3.77 15.27 -5.65
N LEU A 355 -2.71 14.46 -5.65
CA LEU A 355 -2.08 13.98 -6.87
C LEU A 355 -2.67 12.62 -7.20
N VAL A 356 -3.38 12.54 -8.31
CA VAL A 356 -4.10 11.33 -8.74
C VAL A 356 -3.46 10.79 -10.01
N GLU A 357 -3.28 9.48 -10.06
CA GLU A 357 -2.68 8.76 -11.18
C GLU A 357 -3.36 9.07 -12.52
N SER A 358 -2.54 9.17 -13.57
CA SER A 358 -2.98 9.58 -14.91
C SER A 358 -4.15 8.75 -15.43
N TYR A 359 -4.10 7.43 -15.28
CA TYR A 359 -5.16 6.54 -15.79
C TYR A 359 -6.55 6.83 -15.19
N LYS A 360 -6.63 7.31 -13.93
CA LYS A 360 -7.90 7.77 -13.33
C LYS A 360 -8.31 9.13 -13.87
N THR A 361 -7.36 10.05 -14.00
CA THR A 361 -7.65 11.41 -14.48
C THR A 361 -7.94 11.49 -15.97
N ASP A 362 -7.36 10.61 -16.77
CA ASP A 362 -7.60 10.51 -18.22
C ASP A 362 -9.04 10.04 -18.47
N ALA A 363 -9.52 9.06 -17.71
CA ALA A 363 -10.93 8.67 -17.72
C ALA A 363 -11.85 9.85 -17.39
N MET A 364 -11.53 10.62 -16.33
CA MET A 364 -12.29 11.81 -15.92
C MET A 364 -12.16 13.00 -16.88
N THR A 365 -11.24 12.96 -17.85
CA THR A 365 -11.04 14.02 -18.86
C THR A 365 -11.33 13.54 -20.28
N THR A 366 -12.11 12.46 -20.40
CA THR A 366 -12.57 11.94 -21.69
C THR A 366 -13.35 13.00 -22.48
N GLN A 367 -13.18 12.97 -23.80
CA GLN A 367 -13.89 13.84 -24.75
C GLN A 367 -14.94 13.04 -25.51
N ARG A 368 -15.96 13.74 -26.01
CA ARG A 368 -17.10 13.14 -26.73
C ARG A 368 -16.68 12.19 -27.85
N ASP A 369 -15.73 12.61 -28.70
CA ASP A 369 -15.29 11.83 -29.87
C ASP A 369 -14.62 10.50 -29.49
N ALA A 370 -14.15 10.37 -28.25
CA ALA A 370 -13.57 9.12 -27.77
C ALA A 370 -14.64 8.06 -27.49
N VAL A 371 -15.89 8.45 -27.19
CA VAL A 371 -16.95 7.55 -26.68
C VAL A 371 -18.13 7.39 -27.63
N ILE A 372 -17.99 7.86 -28.87
CA ILE A 372 -18.99 7.72 -29.93
C ILE A 372 -18.38 6.96 -31.10
N LYS A 373 -19.21 6.18 -31.79
CA LYS A 373 -18.89 5.56 -33.08
C LYS A 373 -20.02 5.78 -34.07
N LYS A 374 -19.74 5.59 -35.35
CA LYS A 374 -20.78 5.57 -36.38
C LYS A 374 -21.58 4.29 -36.26
N LYS A 375 -22.90 4.38 -36.45
CA LYS A 375 -23.75 3.20 -36.58
C LYS A 375 -23.29 2.37 -37.77
N GLU A 376 -23.08 1.08 -37.55
CA GLU A 376 -22.90 0.16 -38.67
C GLU A 376 -24.20 0.13 -39.49
N PRO A 377 -24.13 0.28 -40.83
CA PRO A 377 -25.31 0.06 -41.65
C PRO A 377 -25.82 -1.36 -41.40
N PRO A 378 -27.15 -1.60 -41.41
CA PRO A 378 -27.69 -2.92 -41.20
C PRO A 378 -26.97 -3.91 -42.13
N LYS A 379 -26.32 -4.93 -41.58
CA LYS A 379 -25.87 -6.05 -42.39
C LYS A 379 -27.11 -6.61 -43.06
N GLU A 380 -27.21 -6.47 -44.38
CA GLU A 380 -28.21 -7.18 -45.16
C GLU A 380 -28.06 -8.66 -44.84
N GLU A 381 -29.02 -9.19 -44.08
CA GLU A 381 -29.21 -10.63 -43.97
C GLU A 381 -29.46 -11.14 -45.39
N LYS A 382 -28.44 -11.77 -45.98
CA LYS A 382 -28.67 -12.70 -47.08
C LYS A 382 -29.63 -13.76 -46.53
N LYS A 383 -30.91 -13.61 -46.87
CA LYS A 383 -31.90 -14.69 -46.83
C LYS A 383 -31.37 -15.80 -47.74
N ASP A 384 -30.63 -16.74 -47.18
CA ASP A 384 -30.51 -18.05 -47.79
C ASP A 384 -31.69 -18.88 -47.26
N GLY A 385 -32.63 -19.15 -48.17
CA GLY A 385 -33.83 -19.92 -47.89
C GLY A 385 -33.48 -21.40 -47.79
N GLY A 386 -33.91 -22.02 -46.69
CA GLY A 386 -33.84 -23.46 -46.50
C GLY A 386 -34.59 -23.90 -45.25
N SER A 387 -35.91 -24.05 -45.36
CA SER A 387 -36.73 -24.94 -44.52
C SER A 387 -36.10 -26.35 -44.56
N GLU A 388 -36.04 -27.21 -43.53
CA GLU A 388 -36.91 -27.57 -42.41
C GLU A 388 -36.17 -28.69 -41.61
N PRO A 389 -36.75 -29.32 -40.58
CA PRO A 389 -36.84 -28.94 -39.17
C PRO A 389 -35.83 -29.67 -38.25
N ALA A 390 -35.75 -29.19 -37.01
CA ALA A 390 -35.04 -29.85 -35.91
C ALA A 390 -35.75 -31.13 -35.42
N PRO A 391 -34.99 -32.10 -34.88
CA PRO A 391 -35.46 -32.91 -33.77
C PRO A 391 -34.67 -32.58 -32.50
N SER A 392 -35.44 -32.34 -31.44
CA SER A 392 -35.03 -32.35 -30.04
C SER A 392 -34.50 -33.71 -29.60
N GLU A 393 -33.33 -33.76 -28.98
CA GLU A 393 -33.00 -34.74 -27.93
C GLU A 393 -31.78 -34.28 -27.12
N GLN A 394 -31.92 -34.36 -25.80
CA GLN A 394 -30.88 -34.22 -24.77
C GLN A 394 -31.07 -35.44 -23.85
N PRO A 395 -30.09 -35.90 -23.04
CA PRO A 395 -28.64 -36.12 -23.22
C PRO A 395 -28.26 -37.59 -22.94
N GLU A 396 -27.07 -38.07 -23.33
CA GLU A 396 -26.32 -39.01 -22.49
C GLU A 396 -24.82 -39.10 -22.80
N GLN A 397 -24.08 -39.47 -21.76
CA GLN A 397 -22.62 -39.52 -21.61
C GLN A 397 -21.97 -40.66 -22.41
N GLY A 398 -20.73 -40.46 -22.88
CA GLY A 398 -19.93 -41.54 -23.47
C GLY A 398 -18.46 -41.20 -23.69
N LYS A 399 -17.61 -41.78 -22.84
CA LYS A 399 -16.14 -41.80 -22.76
C LYS A 399 -15.31 -41.81 -24.08
N ALA A 400 -14.16 -41.13 -23.95
CA ALA A 400 -12.79 -41.53 -24.31
C ALA A 400 -12.39 -41.80 -25.78
N ALA A 401 -11.37 -41.06 -26.24
CA ALA A 401 -10.11 -41.61 -26.78
C ALA A 401 -9.12 -40.48 -27.13
N ALA A 402 -7.86 -40.66 -26.76
CA ALA A 402 -6.72 -39.96 -27.37
C ALA A 402 -6.51 -40.45 -28.82
N PRO A 403 -5.68 -39.78 -29.65
CA PRO A 403 -4.29 -40.24 -29.73
C PRO A 403 -3.22 -39.17 -30.01
N ALA A 404 -1.99 -39.70 -29.93
CA ALA A 404 -0.64 -39.14 -29.91
C ALA A 404 -0.15 -38.33 -31.14
N GLU A 405 0.84 -37.50 -30.83
CA GLU A 405 2.13 -37.22 -31.52
C GLU A 405 2.23 -37.13 -33.05
N THR A 406 2.85 -36.04 -33.51
CA THR A 406 4.02 -36.16 -34.39
C THR A 406 4.96 -34.97 -34.27
N GLU A 407 6.24 -35.32 -34.23
CA GLU A 407 7.46 -34.57 -34.03
C GLU A 407 7.92 -33.83 -35.31
N LYS A 408 8.59 -32.67 -35.17
CA LYS A 408 9.67 -32.23 -36.07
C LYS A 408 10.50 -31.06 -35.52
N ASP A 409 11.71 -31.41 -35.10
CA ASP A 409 13.01 -30.72 -35.19
C ASP A 409 13.08 -29.26 -35.68
N LYS A 410 13.74 -28.41 -34.87
CA LYS A 410 15.04 -27.79 -35.23
C LYS A 410 15.69 -27.05 -34.05
N ALA A 411 16.92 -27.43 -33.72
CA ALA A 411 17.87 -26.68 -32.89
C ALA A 411 18.33 -25.37 -33.57
N PRO A 412 19.02 -24.49 -32.83
CA PRO A 412 20.45 -24.36 -33.15
C PRO A 412 21.39 -24.31 -31.93
N ALA A 413 22.66 -24.53 -32.29
CA ALA A 413 23.79 -24.91 -31.48
C ALA A 413 24.39 -23.78 -30.59
N ALA A 414 25.08 -24.25 -29.55
CA ALA A 414 26.00 -23.53 -28.70
C ALA A 414 27.34 -23.22 -29.40
N GLN A 415 28.05 -22.18 -28.92
CA GLN A 415 29.52 -22.06 -28.95
C GLN A 415 30.00 -20.86 -28.08
N PRO A 416 31.28 -20.75 -27.67
CA PRO A 416 31.75 -21.26 -26.37
C PRO A 416 32.48 -20.21 -25.50
N ALA A 417 32.91 -20.66 -24.31
CA ALA A 417 33.70 -19.94 -23.32
C ALA A 417 35.16 -19.66 -23.75
N ARG A 418 35.68 -18.50 -23.31
CA ARG A 418 37.08 -18.08 -23.06
C ARG A 418 36.99 -16.71 -22.37
N GLU A 419 37.86 -16.24 -21.50
CA GLU A 419 38.90 -16.78 -20.64
C GLU A 419 39.22 -15.65 -19.65
N GLU A 420 39.71 -16.03 -18.49
CA GLU A 420 40.02 -15.21 -17.32
C GLU A 420 41.18 -14.23 -17.58
N THR A 421 41.11 -12.99 -17.06
CA THR A 421 42.32 -12.17 -16.83
C THR A 421 42.14 -11.23 -15.64
N ALA A 422 43.04 -11.37 -14.67
CA ALA A 422 43.12 -10.61 -13.42
C ALA A 422 43.65 -9.17 -13.64
N PRO A 423 43.39 -8.23 -12.70
CA PRO A 423 43.93 -6.87 -12.75
C PRO A 423 45.19 -6.73 -11.87
N GLN A 424 46.23 -6.05 -12.37
CA GLN A 424 47.33 -5.50 -11.56
C GLN A 424 48.02 -4.29 -12.25
N PRO A 425 48.78 -3.46 -11.50
CA PRO A 425 48.54 -2.02 -11.40
C PRO A 425 49.67 -1.15 -11.97
N GLN A 426 49.35 0.12 -12.30
CA GLN A 426 50.28 1.26 -12.43
C GLN A 426 49.45 2.51 -12.05
N GLY A 427 49.87 3.46 -11.23
CA GLY A 427 51.21 3.92 -10.90
C GLY A 427 51.28 5.42 -11.20
N THR A 428 51.17 6.26 -10.16
CA THR A 428 51.78 7.59 -9.97
C THR A 428 51.91 8.58 -11.15
N GLY A 429 51.31 9.76 -10.98
CA GLY A 429 51.63 10.99 -11.71
C GLY A 429 50.73 12.11 -11.17
N GLU A 430 51.09 12.77 -10.08
CA GLU A 430 51.88 14.02 -10.05
C GLU A 430 51.01 15.26 -10.37
N ALA A 431 50.92 16.12 -9.35
CA ALA A 431 50.20 17.38 -9.35
C ALA A 431 50.90 18.45 -10.18
N PRO A 432 50.17 19.50 -10.60
CA PRO A 432 50.74 20.83 -10.66
C PRO A 432 50.10 21.74 -9.62
N GLN A 433 50.98 22.34 -8.83
CA GLN A 433 50.78 23.61 -8.15
C GLN A 433 50.15 24.63 -9.11
N GLN A 434 49.11 25.33 -8.67
CA GLN A 434 48.94 26.73 -9.03
C GLN A 434 48.99 27.60 -7.79
N ASN A 435 49.81 28.62 -7.96
CA ASN A 435 50.27 29.58 -6.99
C ASN A 435 49.23 30.69 -6.81
N GLN A 436 49.34 31.37 -5.68
CA GLN A 436 48.72 32.64 -5.33
C GLN A 436 48.72 33.66 -6.48
N THR A 437 47.64 34.44 -6.67
CA THR A 437 47.67 35.92 -6.53
C THR A 437 46.26 36.53 -6.57
N GLN A 438 46.03 37.45 -5.62
CA GLN A 438 44.95 38.46 -5.46
C GLN A 438 43.58 38.01 -4.98
#